data_AF-A0A7V6WGW7-F1
#
_entry.id   AF-A0A7V6WGW7-F1
#
_cell.length_a   1.000
_cell.length_b   1.000
_cell.length_c   1.000
_cell.angle_alpha   90.00
_cell.angle_beta   90.00
_cell.angle_gamma   90.00
#
_symmetry.space_group_name_H-M   'P 1'
#
loop_
_entity.id
_entity.type
_entity.pdbx_description
1 polymer ?
#
loop_
_entity_poly.entity_id
_entity_poly.type
_entity_poly.pdbx_seq_one_letter_code
_entity_poly.pdbx_strand_id
1 'polypeptide(L)'
;FRAVEYILHSIQGETVNIIVDFHAEATSEKKAFGYFVDGRVSAVCGTHTHVQTADERILPGGTAYITDVGMTGPEESVLGIDPEIIIRKFTTQLPVKFQLAGGPLQFNGVVIEINTTNGLVKSVERINTVVER
;
A
#
# COMPACT_ATOMS: atom_id res chain seq x y z
N PHE A 1 15.45 -3.94 -1.43
CA PHE A 1 16.31 -4.48 -0.36
C PHE A 1 17.63 -3.72 -0.23
N ARG A 2 18.66 -3.93 -1.06
CA ARG A 2 19.95 -3.19 -0.91
C ARG A 2 19.81 -1.66 -0.94
N ALA A 3 18.91 -1.13 -1.77
CA ALA A 3 18.64 0.30 -1.80
C ALA A 3 18.11 0.84 -0.46
N VAL A 4 17.20 0.12 0.20
CA VAL A 4 16.68 0.56 1.50
C VAL A 4 17.76 0.47 2.58
N GLU A 5 18.65 -0.53 2.53
CA GLU A 5 19.81 -0.58 3.44
C GLU A 5 20.69 0.66 3.32
N TYR A 6 21.03 1.05 2.09
CA TYR A 6 21.82 2.25 1.84
C TYR A 6 21.12 3.51 2.38
N ILE A 7 19.81 3.64 2.13
CA ILE A 7 19.02 4.77 2.60
C ILE A 7 18.98 4.80 4.13
N LEU A 8 18.62 3.69 4.79
CA LEU A 8 18.57 3.59 6.25
C LEU A 8 19.91 3.93 6.90
N HIS A 9 21.02 3.53 6.27
CA HIS A 9 22.36 3.92 6.73
C HIS A 9 22.62 5.41 6.56
N SER A 10 22.21 6.01 5.44
CA SER A 10 22.44 7.43 5.15
C SER A 10 21.66 8.38 6.07
N ILE A 11 20.47 7.98 6.53
CA ILE A 11 19.61 8.79 7.43
C ILE A 11 19.76 8.37 8.90
N GLN A 12 20.74 7.52 9.21
CA GLN A 12 20.92 6.97 10.54
C GLN A 12 21.19 8.10 11.55
N GLY A 13 20.38 8.16 12.60
CA GLY A 13 20.49 9.18 13.66
C GLY A 13 19.71 10.47 13.38
N GLU A 14 19.12 10.65 12.18
CA GLU A 14 18.28 11.81 11.90
C GLU A 14 16.87 11.66 12.52
N THR A 15 16.30 10.46 12.43
CA THR A 15 14.97 10.14 12.97
C THR A 15 14.82 8.64 13.20
N VAL A 16 14.00 8.27 14.19
CA VAL A 16 13.51 6.90 14.40
C VAL A 16 12.15 6.66 13.74
N ASN A 17 11.50 7.72 13.27
CA ASN A 17 10.17 7.71 12.66
C ASN A 17 10.32 7.59 11.14
N ILE A 18 10.29 6.36 10.63
CA ILE A 18 10.54 6.07 9.22
C ILE A 18 9.33 5.34 8.64
N ILE A 19 8.76 5.87 7.56
CA ILE A 19 7.62 5.30 6.85
C ILE A 19 8.08 4.95 5.43
N VAL A 20 7.76 3.73 4.99
CA VAL A 20 8.10 3.24 3.65
C VAL A 20 6.82 2.95 2.87
N ASP A 21 6.63 3.65 1.77
CA ASP A 21 5.72 3.22 0.70
C ASP A 21 6.47 2.25 -0.22
N PHE A 22 6.03 1.00 -0.28
CA PHE A 22 6.65 -0.04 -1.09
C PHE A 22 5.75 -0.43 -2.27
N HIS A 23 5.94 0.27 -3.39
CA HIS A 23 5.22 0.07 -4.64
C HIS A 23 5.72 -1.17 -5.38
N ALA A 24 4.97 -2.27 -5.31
CA ALA A 24 5.35 -3.56 -5.89
C ALA A 24 4.12 -4.40 -6.25
N GLU A 25 4.29 -5.41 -7.10
CA GLU A 25 3.19 -6.32 -7.49
C GLU A 25 3.14 -7.58 -6.62
N ALA A 26 4.28 -8.25 -6.46
CA ALA A 26 4.32 -9.56 -5.84
C ALA A 26 4.13 -9.48 -4.32
N THR A 27 3.07 -10.13 -3.82
CA THR A 27 2.79 -10.22 -2.38
C THR A 27 3.94 -10.85 -1.61
N SER A 28 4.64 -11.82 -2.20
CA SER A 28 5.83 -12.44 -1.61
C SER A 28 6.97 -11.44 -1.42
N GLU A 29 7.21 -10.57 -2.41
CA GLU A 29 8.22 -9.52 -2.32
C GLU A 29 7.87 -8.49 -1.24
N LYS A 30 6.61 -8.06 -1.16
CA LYS A 30 6.13 -7.13 -0.12
C LYS A 30 6.28 -7.72 1.28
N LYS A 31 5.85 -8.97 1.49
CA LYS A 31 5.99 -9.63 2.80
C LYS A 31 7.44 -9.84 3.18
N ALA A 32 8.27 -10.30 2.24
CA ALA A 32 9.71 -10.44 2.48
C ALA A 32 10.35 -9.10 2.83
N PHE A 33 9.94 -8.01 2.17
CA PHE A 33 10.43 -6.67 2.46
C PHE A 33 10.01 -6.19 3.85
N GLY A 34 8.73 -6.39 4.23
CA GLY A 34 8.23 -6.08 5.56
C GLY A 34 9.05 -6.76 6.66
N TYR A 35 9.26 -8.09 6.56
CA TYR A 35 10.11 -8.81 7.52
C TYR A 35 11.58 -8.39 7.46
N PHE A 36 12.08 -8.00 6.29
CA PHE A 36 13.46 -7.56 6.14
C PHE A 36 13.72 -6.28 6.93
N VAL A 37 12.81 -5.30 6.91
CA VAL A 37 12.99 -4.00 7.59
C VAL A 37 12.33 -3.90 8.97
N ASP A 38 11.71 -4.99 9.44
CA ASP A 38 11.02 -5.02 10.75
C ASP A 38 11.94 -4.57 11.90
N GLY A 39 11.42 -3.71 12.76
CA GLY A 39 12.14 -3.07 13.87
C GLY A 39 13.13 -1.97 13.46
N ARG A 40 13.29 -1.70 12.17
CA ARG A 40 14.19 -0.65 11.65
C ARG A 40 13.44 0.53 11.04
N VAL A 41 12.14 0.36 10.79
CA VAL A 41 11.22 1.40 10.33
C VAL A 41 9.93 1.35 11.13
N SER A 42 9.22 2.47 11.22
CA SER A 42 7.93 2.52 11.88
C SER A 42 6.83 1.85 11.06
N ALA A 43 6.83 2.01 9.73
CA ALA A 43 5.79 1.45 8.88
C ALA A 43 6.28 1.04 7.49
N VAL A 44 5.70 -0.03 6.97
CA VAL A 44 5.77 -0.45 5.57
C VAL A 44 4.36 -0.59 5.02
N CYS A 45 4.01 0.31 4.11
CA CYS A 45 2.73 0.32 3.43
C CYS A 45 2.94 -0.08 1.98
N GLY A 46 2.46 -1.25 1.57
CA GLY A 46 2.51 -1.63 0.17
C GLY A 46 1.50 -0.84 -0.67
N THR A 47 1.82 -0.59 -1.94
CA THR A 47 0.93 0.00 -2.95
C THR A 47 1.13 -0.71 -4.29
N HIS A 48 0.35 -0.31 -5.32
CA HIS A 48 0.36 -0.74 -6.74
C HIS A 48 -0.86 -1.55 -7.15
N THR A 49 -1.32 -2.52 -6.36
CA THR A 49 -2.28 -3.52 -6.86
C THR A 49 -3.72 -3.01 -6.89
N HIS A 50 -3.97 -1.81 -6.35
CA HIS A 50 -5.26 -1.12 -6.30
C HIS A 50 -6.37 -1.87 -5.54
N VAL A 51 -6.03 -2.93 -4.81
CA VAL A 51 -6.96 -3.71 -3.99
C VAL A 51 -6.40 -3.76 -2.58
N GLN A 52 -7.11 -3.15 -1.62
CA GLN A 52 -6.68 -3.13 -0.24
C GLN A 52 -6.66 -4.55 0.35
N THR A 53 -5.56 -4.91 1.02
CA THR A 53 -5.46 -6.19 1.73
C THR A 53 -5.97 -6.06 3.17
N ALA A 54 -6.48 -7.15 3.74
CA ALA A 54 -6.93 -7.22 5.15
C ALA A 54 -5.87 -7.87 6.06
N ASP A 55 -4.60 -7.56 5.82
CA ASP A 55 -3.47 -8.14 6.54
C ASP A 55 -2.65 -7.09 7.32
N GLU A 56 -3.27 -5.96 7.62
CA GLU A 56 -2.73 -4.94 8.51
C GLU A 56 -2.38 -5.52 9.87
N ARG A 57 -1.14 -5.29 10.31
CA ARG A 57 -0.64 -5.82 11.58
C ARG A 57 0.60 -5.08 12.03
N ILE A 58 0.91 -5.21 13.30
CA ILE A 58 2.23 -4.89 13.85
C ILE A 58 3.08 -6.16 13.75
N LEU A 59 4.26 -6.06 13.14
CA LEU A 59 5.22 -7.14 13.03
C LEU A 59 5.97 -7.36 14.38
N PRO A 60 6.65 -8.50 14.60
CA PRO A 60 7.31 -8.79 15.87
C PRO A 60 8.32 -7.73 16.35
N GLY A 61 8.99 -7.04 15.42
CA GLY A 61 9.91 -5.93 15.71
C GLY A 61 9.24 -4.58 15.97
N GLY A 62 7.91 -4.48 15.89
CA GLY A 62 7.16 -3.26 16.18
C GLY A 62 6.85 -2.39 14.96
N THR A 63 7.16 -2.85 13.75
CA THR A 63 6.83 -2.16 12.48
C THR A 63 5.37 -2.39 12.08
N ALA A 64 4.62 -1.34 11.75
CA ALA A 64 3.33 -1.49 11.07
C ALA A 64 3.52 -2.02 9.65
N TYR A 65 2.65 -2.94 9.24
CA TYR A 65 2.72 -3.54 7.92
C TYR A 65 1.32 -3.73 7.33
N ILE A 66 1.19 -3.47 6.03
CA ILE A 66 0.05 -3.89 5.19
C ILE A 66 0.57 -4.20 3.78
N THR A 67 0.09 -5.30 3.17
CA THR A 67 0.55 -5.72 1.84
C THR A 67 0.08 -4.77 0.73
N ASP A 68 -1.13 -4.24 0.76
CA ASP A 68 -1.51 -3.15 -0.14
C ASP A 68 -2.54 -2.24 0.54
N VAL A 69 -2.28 -0.92 0.52
CA VAL A 69 -3.20 0.08 1.06
C VAL A 69 -4.47 0.19 0.21
N GLY A 70 -4.43 -0.25 -1.06
CA GLY A 70 -5.54 -0.17 -2.00
C GLY A 70 -5.48 1.09 -2.86
N MET A 71 -6.66 1.56 -3.30
CA MET A 71 -6.80 2.69 -4.21
C MET A 71 -7.76 3.73 -3.63
N THR A 72 -7.54 4.99 -3.98
CA THR A 72 -8.58 6.04 -3.88
C THR A 72 -8.99 6.43 -5.30
N GLY A 73 -10.22 6.12 -5.69
CA GLY A 73 -10.66 6.20 -7.09
C GLY A 73 -12.01 5.53 -7.33
N PRO A 74 -12.40 5.31 -8.59
CA PRO A 74 -13.68 4.69 -8.92
C PRO A 74 -13.84 3.31 -8.28
N GLU A 75 -14.93 3.10 -7.55
CA GLU A 75 -15.22 1.83 -6.87
C GLU A 75 -15.69 0.77 -7.87
N GLU A 76 -16.68 1.12 -8.70
CA GLU A 76 -17.26 0.23 -9.69
C GLU A 76 -16.39 0.19 -10.96
N SER A 77 -15.17 -0.31 -10.82
CA SER A 77 -14.16 -0.29 -11.87
C SER A 77 -13.24 -1.50 -11.84
N VAL A 78 -12.47 -1.69 -12.93
CA VAL A 78 -11.33 -2.61 -12.93
C VAL A 78 -10.07 -1.79 -12.70
N LEU A 79 -9.70 -1.67 -11.42
CA LEU A 79 -8.53 -0.93 -10.94
C LEU A 79 -8.49 0.54 -11.41
N GLY A 80 -9.67 1.18 -11.49
CA GLY A 80 -9.86 2.56 -11.91
C GLY A 80 -10.31 2.75 -13.37
N ILE A 81 -10.29 1.68 -14.17
CA ILE A 81 -10.68 1.71 -15.59
C ILE A 81 -12.09 1.16 -15.79
N ASP A 82 -12.80 1.69 -16.78
CA ASP A 82 -14.11 1.18 -17.21
C ASP A 82 -14.07 -0.35 -17.43
N PRO A 83 -14.95 -1.12 -16.74
CA PRO A 83 -15.00 -2.57 -16.87
C PRO A 83 -15.18 -3.07 -18.31
N GLU A 84 -16.00 -2.41 -19.14
CA GLU A 84 -16.27 -2.84 -20.51
C GLU A 84 -15.00 -2.78 -21.38
N ILE A 85 -14.17 -1.75 -21.17
CA ILE A 85 -12.91 -1.58 -21.88
C ILE A 85 -11.95 -2.73 -21.54
N ILE A 86 -11.84 -3.10 -20.26
CA ILE A 86 -10.94 -4.15 -19.81
C ILE A 86 -11.46 -5.54 -20.25
N ILE A 87 -12.77 -5.78 -20.16
CA ILE A 87 -13.39 -7.02 -20.66
C ILE A 87 -13.13 -7.17 -22.15
N ARG A 88 -13.30 -6.11 -22.95
CA ARG A 88 -12.99 -6.13 -24.38
C ARG A 88 -11.51 -6.44 -24.64
N LYS A 89 -10.59 -5.85 -23.86
CA LYS A 89 -9.16 -6.14 -23.98
C LYS A 89 -8.86 -7.62 -23.76
N PHE A 90 -9.38 -8.22 -22.68
CA PHE A 90 -9.10 -9.62 -22.36
C PHE A 90 -9.74 -10.60 -23.32
N THR A 91 -10.96 -10.33 -23.79
CA THR A 91 -11.69 -11.22 -24.71
C THR A 91 -11.18 -11.14 -26.15
N THR A 92 -10.80 -9.95 -26.63
CA THR A 92 -10.36 -9.76 -28.02
C THR A 92 -8.84 -9.86 -28.17
N GLN A 93 -8.08 -9.69 -27.09
CA GLN A 93 -6.61 -9.55 -27.10
C GLN A 93 -6.09 -8.39 -27.98
N LEU A 94 -6.98 -7.47 -28.38
CA LEU A 94 -6.62 -6.30 -29.17
C LEU A 94 -6.30 -5.10 -28.27
N PRO A 95 -5.47 -4.14 -28.75
CA PRO A 95 -5.24 -2.88 -28.06
C PRO A 95 -6.55 -2.11 -27.84
N VAL A 96 -6.70 -1.54 -26.63
CA VAL A 96 -7.80 -0.65 -26.27
C VAL A 96 -7.25 0.62 -25.64
N LYS A 97 -7.98 1.73 -25.75
CA LYS A 97 -7.67 2.96 -25.04
C LYS A 97 -8.31 2.91 -23.66
N PHE A 98 -7.51 3.04 -22.60
CA PHE A 98 -8.01 3.12 -21.23
C PHE A 98 -8.76 4.43 -20.98
N GLN A 99 -9.90 4.32 -20.29
CA GLN A 99 -10.71 5.45 -19.85
C GLN A 99 -11.11 5.20 -18.40
N LEU A 100 -11.07 6.25 -17.58
CA LEU A 100 -11.44 6.15 -16.17
C LEU A 100 -12.92 5.81 -16.05
N ALA A 101 -13.24 4.91 -15.12
CA ALA A 101 -14.63 4.65 -14.76
C ALA A 101 -15.26 5.88 -14.07
N GLY A 102 -16.56 6.07 -14.27
CA GLY A 102 -17.37 7.03 -13.50
C GLY A 102 -17.94 6.39 -12.23
N GLY A 103 -18.93 7.04 -11.62
CA GLY A 103 -19.69 6.48 -10.49
C GLY A 103 -19.10 6.80 -9.10
N PRO A 104 -19.48 6.01 -8.08
CA PRO A 104 -19.01 6.17 -6.70
C PRO A 104 -17.49 6.04 -6.59
N LEU A 105 -16.92 6.73 -5.61
CA LEU A 105 -15.48 6.67 -5.34
C LEU A 105 -15.24 5.85 -4.08
N GLN A 106 -14.25 4.96 -4.08
CA GLN A 106 -13.69 4.43 -2.85
C GLN A 106 -12.55 5.31 -2.34
N PHE A 107 -12.42 5.35 -1.03
CA PHE A 107 -11.28 5.89 -0.32
C PHE A 107 -10.66 4.78 0.53
N ASN A 108 -9.42 4.43 0.19
CA ASN A 108 -8.64 3.48 0.97
C ASN A 108 -7.43 4.19 1.59
N GLY A 109 -7.12 3.82 2.83
CA GLY A 109 -5.99 4.36 3.57
C GLY A 109 -5.63 3.50 4.77
N VAL A 110 -4.62 3.92 5.53
CA VAL A 110 -4.24 3.30 6.79
C VAL A 110 -3.91 4.37 7.82
N VAL A 111 -4.40 4.21 9.04
CA VAL A 111 -4.11 5.05 10.20
C VAL A 111 -3.10 4.30 11.07
N ILE A 112 -1.99 4.95 11.39
CA ILE A 112 -0.90 4.36 12.16
C ILE A 112 -0.57 5.29 13.32
N GLU A 113 -0.67 4.79 14.55
CA GLU A 113 -0.22 5.52 15.74
C GLU A 113 1.23 5.14 16.06
N ILE A 114 2.15 6.11 15.89
CA ILE A 114 3.60 5.92 16.12
C ILE A 114 4.00 6.67 17.38
N ASN A 115 4.73 6.00 18.28
CA ASN A 115 5.44 6.69 19.35
C ASN A 115 6.68 7.40 18.79
N THR A 116 6.62 8.73 18.71
CA THR A 116 7.63 9.55 18.06
C THR A 116 9.01 9.52 18.71
N THR A 117 9.10 9.07 19.97
CA THR A 117 10.36 9.00 20.72
C THR A 117 11.18 7.76 20.41
N ASN A 118 10.54 6.66 20.04
CA ASN A 118 11.20 5.37 19.83
C ASN A 118 10.82 4.68 18.50
N GLY A 119 9.94 5.30 17.69
CA GLY A 119 9.54 4.81 16.38
C GLY A 119 8.60 3.59 16.42
N LEU A 120 8.23 3.10 17.61
CA LEU A 120 7.38 1.91 17.77
C LEU A 120 5.91 2.23 17.50
N VAL A 121 5.22 1.30 16.85
CA VAL A 121 3.80 1.43 16.53
C VAL A 121 2.93 0.91 17.67
N LYS A 122 1.87 1.65 17.98
CA LYS A 122 0.84 1.25 18.96
C LYS A 122 -0.39 0.63 18.29
N SER A 123 -0.81 1.15 17.15
CA SER A 123 -1.97 0.67 16.40
C SER A 123 -1.80 0.88 14.89
N VAL A 124 -2.47 0.03 14.12
CA VAL A 124 -2.60 0.12 12.67
C VAL A 124 -4.01 -0.28 12.29
N GLU A 125 -4.73 0.60 11.61
CA GLU A 125 -6.13 0.39 11.24
C GLU A 125 -6.37 0.83 9.80
N ARG A 126 -7.06 0.00 9.01
CA ARG A 126 -7.41 0.36 7.63
C ARG A 126 -8.61 1.29 7.59
N ILE A 127 -8.56 2.23 6.66
CA ILE A 127 -9.72 2.97 6.18
C ILE A 127 -10.15 2.32 4.87
N ASN A 128 -11.41 1.90 4.79
CA ASN A 128 -12.05 1.42 3.57
C ASN A 128 -13.49 1.91 3.55
N THR A 129 -13.76 2.91 2.73
CA THR A 129 -15.09 3.52 2.62
C THR A 129 -15.41 3.85 1.18
N VAL A 130 -16.68 3.76 0.83
CA VAL A 130 -17.22 4.33 -0.40
C VAL A 130 -17.76 5.73 -0.08
N VAL A 131 -17.47 6.68 -0.96
CA VAL A 131 -17.83 8.08 -0.88
C VAL A 131 -18.71 8.41 -2.09
N GLU A 132 -19.95 8.81 -1.81
CA GLU A 132 -20.85 9.36 -2.83
C GLU A 132 -20.46 10.82 -3.12
N ARG A 133 -20.57 11.24 -4.39
CA ARG A 133 -20.30 12.62 -4.82
C ARG A 133 -21.46 13.55 -4.54
#